data_AF-G9MA10-F1
#
_entry.id   AF-G9MA10-F1
#
_cell.length_a   1.000
_cell.length_b   1.000
_cell.length_c   1.000
_cell.angle_alpha   90.00
_cell.angle_beta   90.00
_cell.angle_gamma   90.00
#
_symmetry.space_group_name_H-M   'P 1'
#
loop_
_entity.id
_entity.type
_entity.pdbx_description
1 polymer ?
#
loop_
_entity_poly.entity_id
_entity_poly.type
_entity_poly.pdbx_seq_one_letter_code
_entity_poly.pdbx_strand_id
1 'polypeptide(L)'
;THWKHGGIVGIFGYGGGVIGRYCDQPKEFPGVAHFHTMRVNQPSGKFYTAEYLRQLCDLWDFRGSGITNMHGSTGDIIFLGTTTPQLEEIFYEMTHNLNQDLGGSGSNLRTPSDCIGQARCEYACYDTHALCYHLTQEYQDELHR
;
A
#
# COMPACT_ATOMS: atom_id res chain seq x y z
N THR A 1 4.40 -19.65 13.66
CA THR A 1 4.70 -18.75 12.51
C THR A 1 6.18 -18.88 12.21
N HIS A 2 6.58 -18.83 10.93
CA HIS A 2 7.97 -18.95 10.47
C HIS A 2 8.57 -17.61 10.03
N TRP A 3 8.09 -16.54 10.65
CA TRP A 3 8.57 -15.19 10.44
C TRP A 3 9.23 -14.69 11.71
N LYS A 4 10.41 -14.08 11.57
CA LYS A 4 11.08 -13.39 12.68
C LYS A 4 10.22 -12.23 13.20
N HIS A 5 10.49 -11.83 14.43
CA HIS A 5 9.82 -10.68 15.03
C HIS A 5 10.20 -9.38 14.31
N GLY A 6 9.17 -8.61 13.91
CA GLY A 6 9.34 -7.25 13.39
C GLY A 6 10.14 -7.15 12.09
N GLY A 7 10.70 -5.96 11.90
CA GLY A 7 11.50 -5.57 10.74
C GLY A 7 11.29 -4.08 10.43
N ILE A 8 12.36 -3.28 10.51
CA ILE A 8 12.33 -1.85 10.22
C ILE A 8 13.01 -1.62 8.87
N VAL A 9 12.21 -1.21 7.89
CA VAL A 9 12.59 -0.83 6.53
C VAL A 9 11.58 0.20 6.04
N GLY A 10 11.94 1.04 5.09
CA GLY A 10 11.08 2.10 4.57
C GLY A 10 11.68 2.76 3.34
N ILE A 11 11.10 3.88 2.94
CA ILE A 11 11.61 4.75 1.88
C ILE A 11 11.97 6.12 2.47
N PHE A 12 12.94 6.81 1.87
CA PHE A 12 13.37 8.11 2.35
C PHE A 12 12.24 9.14 2.26
N GLY A 13 12.10 9.93 3.33
CA GLY A 13 11.05 10.93 3.45
C GLY A 13 9.85 10.46 4.27
N TYR A 14 9.54 9.16 4.31
CA TYR A 14 8.41 8.61 5.07
C TYR A 14 8.85 7.75 6.26
N GLY A 15 8.14 7.89 7.39
CA GLY A 15 8.29 7.08 8.59
C GLY A 15 7.48 5.78 8.58
N GLY A 16 6.64 5.58 7.54
CA GLY A 16 5.70 4.46 7.43
C GLY A 16 5.49 3.97 6.00
N GLY A 17 4.48 3.11 5.82
CA GLY A 17 4.06 2.57 4.52
C GLY A 17 4.64 1.20 4.15
N VAL A 18 5.73 0.77 4.81
CA VAL A 18 6.36 -0.53 4.59
C VAL A 18 6.43 -1.35 5.87
N ILE A 19 5.98 -2.61 5.82
CA ILE A 19 6.09 -3.57 6.92
C ILE A 19 7.22 -4.55 6.63
N GLY A 20 8.34 -4.39 7.33
CA GLY A 20 9.46 -5.30 7.23
C GLY A 20 9.14 -6.70 7.78
N ARG A 21 9.52 -7.72 7.03
CA ARG A 21 9.41 -9.12 7.44
C ARG A 21 10.55 -9.96 6.85
N TYR A 22 11.00 -10.92 7.65
CA TYR A 22 12.13 -11.82 7.36
C TYR A 22 11.76 -13.24 7.80
N CYS A 23 11.99 -14.25 6.97
CA CYS A 23 11.76 -15.64 7.39
C CYS A 23 12.76 -16.08 8.47
N ASP A 24 12.37 -16.99 9.35
CA ASP A 24 13.26 -17.55 10.38
C ASP A 24 14.23 -18.63 9.85
N GLN A 25 13.95 -19.20 8.67
CA GLN A 25 14.76 -20.22 7.99
C GLN A 25 15.31 -19.76 6.61
N PRO A 26 16.15 -18.72 6.53
CA PRO A 26 16.58 -18.13 5.24
C PRO A 26 17.49 -19.04 4.39
N LYS A 27 18.11 -20.07 4.98
CA LYS A 27 18.90 -21.05 4.23
C LYS A 27 18.01 -22.07 3.51
N GLU A 28 16.90 -22.46 4.12
CA GLU A 28 15.94 -23.40 3.54
C GLU A 28 15.00 -22.69 2.54
N PHE A 29 14.62 -21.44 2.84
CA PHE A 29 13.71 -20.64 2.03
C PHE A 29 14.33 -19.29 1.61
N PRO A 30 15.39 -19.29 0.78
CA PRO A 30 16.09 -18.06 0.41
C PRO A 30 15.21 -17.05 -0.34
N GLY A 31 14.20 -17.51 -1.09
CA GLY A 31 13.27 -16.64 -1.83
C GLY A 31 12.38 -15.75 -0.97
N VAL A 32 12.26 -16.03 0.34
CA VAL A 32 11.49 -15.22 1.30
C VAL A 32 12.34 -14.78 2.49
N ALA A 33 13.67 -14.77 2.33
CA ALA A 33 14.59 -14.23 3.32
C ALA A 33 14.21 -12.79 3.68
N HIS A 34 13.81 -12.00 2.68
CA HIS A 34 13.10 -10.74 2.81
C HIS A 34 11.72 -10.91 2.16
N PHE A 35 10.67 -10.47 2.85
CA PHE A 35 9.31 -10.55 2.32
C PHE A 35 8.48 -9.35 2.80
N HIS A 36 8.95 -8.17 2.45
CA HIS A 36 8.40 -6.90 2.94
C HIS A 36 7.05 -6.61 2.27
N THR A 37 6.13 -6.02 3.03
CA THR A 37 4.82 -5.61 2.52
C THR A 37 4.82 -4.11 2.28
N MET A 38 4.40 -3.65 1.11
CA MET A 38 4.16 -2.23 0.83
C MET A 38 2.66 -1.97 0.82
N ARG A 39 2.22 -0.94 1.55
CA ARG A 39 0.83 -0.48 1.55
C ARG A 39 0.70 0.61 0.50
N VAL A 40 -0.19 0.42 -0.46
CA VAL A 40 -0.42 1.37 -1.56
C VAL A 40 -1.81 1.99 -1.37
N ASN A 41 -1.88 3.31 -1.36
CA ASN A 41 -3.10 4.05 -1.05
C ASN A 41 -4.18 3.82 -2.12
N GLN A 42 -5.36 3.37 -1.75
CA GLN A 42 -6.44 3.07 -2.69
C GLN A 42 -7.28 4.31 -3.06
N PRO A 43 -7.86 4.39 -4.26
CA PRO A 43 -8.90 5.36 -4.55
C PRO A 43 -10.15 5.12 -3.67
N SER A 44 -10.83 6.22 -3.32
CA SER A 44 -12.13 6.21 -2.63
C SER A 44 -13.12 5.26 -3.29
N GLY A 45 -13.84 4.48 -2.47
CA GLY A 45 -14.80 3.48 -2.95
C GLY A 45 -14.19 2.28 -3.70
N LYS A 46 -12.85 2.20 -3.84
CA LYS A 46 -12.13 1.12 -4.54
C LYS A 46 -12.58 0.94 -5.99
N PHE A 47 -12.87 2.03 -6.68
CA PHE A 47 -13.16 2.03 -8.11
C PHE A 47 -11.87 2.05 -8.92
N TYR A 48 -11.78 1.18 -9.93
CA TYR A 48 -10.59 1.03 -10.76
C TYR A 48 -10.94 0.91 -12.24
N THR A 49 -10.02 1.34 -13.09
CA THR A 49 -9.98 0.90 -14.49
C THR A 49 -9.08 -0.32 -14.61
N ALA A 50 -9.35 -1.17 -15.61
CA ALA A 50 -8.49 -2.33 -15.89
C ALA A 50 -7.07 -1.91 -16.30
N GLU A 51 -6.92 -0.76 -16.95
CA GLU A 51 -5.62 -0.20 -17.33
C GLU A 51 -4.75 0.09 -16.10
N TYR A 52 -5.29 0.82 -15.12
CA TYR A 52 -4.56 1.14 -13.89
C TYR A 52 -4.15 -0.12 -13.11
N LEU A 53 -5.06 -1.10 -12.97
CA LEU A 53 -4.72 -2.35 -12.29
C LEU A 53 -3.65 -3.15 -13.03
N ARG A 54 -3.66 -3.17 -14.37
CA ARG A 54 -2.60 -3.81 -15.16
C ARG A 54 -1.25 -3.13 -14.95
N GLN A 55 -1.21 -1.80 -14.93
CA GLN A 55 0.03 -1.06 -14.66
C GLN A 55 0.61 -1.40 -13.27
N LEU A 56 -0.25 -1.50 -12.24
CA LEU A 56 0.19 -1.95 -10.91
C LEU A 56 0.69 -3.40 -10.92
N CYS A 57 0.00 -4.30 -11.63
CA CYS A 57 0.45 -5.68 -11.79
C CYS A 57 1.79 -5.77 -12.50
N ASP A 58 1.99 -5.05 -13.62
CA ASP A 58 3.24 -5.08 -14.38
C ASP A 58 4.43 -4.63 -13.50
N LEU A 59 4.24 -3.57 -12.70
CA LEU A 59 5.24 -3.11 -11.73
C LEU A 59 5.52 -4.17 -10.66
N TRP A 60 4.47 -4.75 -10.08
CA TRP A 60 4.60 -5.67 -8.96
C TRP A 60 5.10 -7.07 -9.38
N ASP A 61 4.80 -7.51 -10.59
CA ASP A 61 5.36 -8.73 -11.18
C ASP A 61 6.86 -8.57 -11.45
N PHE A 62 7.31 -7.37 -11.85
CA PHE A 62 8.72 -7.12 -12.12
C PHE A 62 9.56 -6.95 -10.85
N ARG A 63 9.04 -6.25 -9.83
CA ARG A 63 9.83 -5.83 -8.65
C ARG A 63 9.41 -6.48 -7.33
N GLY A 64 8.31 -7.23 -7.33
CA GLY A 64 7.73 -7.88 -6.15
C GLY A 64 7.60 -9.38 -6.32
N SER A 65 6.68 -9.95 -5.54
CA SER A 65 6.37 -11.39 -5.58
C SER A 65 5.28 -11.76 -6.58
N GLY A 66 4.58 -10.77 -7.16
CA GLY A 66 3.31 -10.96 -7.89
C GLY A 66 2.10 -11.27 -6.99
N ILE A 67 2.29 -11.41 -5.66
CA ILE A 67 1.22 -11.73 -4.72
C ILE A 67 0.67 -10.44 -4.09
N THR A 68 -0.65 -10.34 -4.02
CA THR A 68 -1.33 -9.17 -3.44
C THR A 68 -2.45 -9.56 -2.47
N ASN A 69 -2.84 -8.62 -1.61
CA ASN A 69 -4.17 -8.61 -1.01
C ASN A 69 -4.97 -7.44 -1.57
N MET A 70 -6.15 -7.73 -2.10
CA MET A 70 -7.11 -6.75 -2.63
C MET A 70 -8.39 -6.85 -1.78
N HIS A 71 -8.46 -6.21 -0.61
CA HIS A 71 -7.58 -5.16 -0.04
C HIS A 71 -7.17 -5.51 1.39
N GLY A 72 -6.28 -4.70 1.98
CA GLY A 72 -6.08 -4.66 3.43
C GLY A 72 -7.35 -4.18 4.15
N SER A 73 -7.56 -4.63 5.39
CA SER A 73 -8.76 -4.28 6.16
C SER A 73 -8.96 -2.78 6.36
N THR A 74 -7.87 -2.01 6.44
CA THR A 74 -7.93 -0.54 6.54
C THR A 74 -8.34 0.12 5.22
N GLY A 75 -7.95 -0.46 4.07
CA GLY A 75 -8.29 0.06 2.75
C GLY A 75 -7.23 -0.20 1.69
N ASP A 76 -5.96 -0.23 2.09
CA ASP A 76 -4.80 -0.23 1.18
C ASP A 76 -4.81 -1.40 0.19
N ILE A 77 -4.30 -1.16 -1.01
CA ILE A 77 -3.78 -2.24 -1.86
C ILE A 77 -2.50 -2.78 -1.18
N ILE A 78 -2.39 -4.10 -1.08
CA ILE A 78 -1.25 -4.74 -0.42
C ILE A 78 -0.37 -5.42 -1.45
N PHE A 79 0.82 -4.88 -1.64
CA PHE A 79 1.92 -5.52 -2.36
C PHE A 79 2.68 -6.43 -1.39
N LEU A 80 2.44 -7.74 -1.50
CA LEU A 80 2.85 -8.72 -0.49
C LEU A 80 4.16 -9.42 -0.84
N GLY A 81 5.29 -8.88 -0.38
CA GLY A 81 6.58 -9.54 -0.49
C GLY A 81 7.48 -8.92 -1.55
N THR A 82 8.44 -8.13 -1.11
CA THR A 82 9.61 -7.71 -1.90
C THR A 82 10.85 -7.64 -1.00
N THR A 83 11.97 -7.20 -1.55
CA THR A 83 13.26 -7.07 -0.88
C THR A 83 13.58 -5.61 -0.58
N THR A 84 14.46 -5.35 0.39
CA THR A 84 14.81 -3.97 0.80
C THR A 84 15.32 -3.10 -0.36
N PRO A 85 16.20 -3.59 -1.27
CA PRO A 85 16.69 -2.76 -2.37
C PRO A 85 15.62 -2.35 -3.39
N GLN A 86 14.48 -3.05 -3.45
CA GLN A 86 13.40 -2.73 -4.39
C GLN A 86 12.40 -1.68 -3.84
N LEU A 87 12.45 -1.34 -2.55
CA LEU A 87 11.47 -0.44 -1.95
C LEU A 87 11.46 0.95 -2.59
N GLU A 88 12.64 1.56 -2.71
CA GLU A 88 12.81 2.87 -3.36
C GLU A 88 12.48 2.82 -4.85
N GLU A 89 12.87 1.74 -5.51
CA GLU A 89 12.60 1.54 -6.94
C GLU A 89 11.10 1.45 -7.23
N ILE A 90 10.36 0.69 -6.43
CA ILE A 90 8.91 0.56 -6.55
C ILE A 90 8.25 1.90 -6.23
N PHE A 91 8.71 2.58 -5.18
CA PHE A 91 8.19 3.90 -4.81
C PHE A 91 8.43 4.95 -5.89
N TYR A 92 9.60 4.96 -6.51
CA TYR A 92 9.93 5.84 -7.62
C TYR A 92 9.00 5.61 -8.82
N GLU A 93 8.81 4.36 -9.23
CA GLU A 93 7.90 4.01 -10.33
C GLU A 93 6.45 4.40 -10.03
N MET A 94 5.96 4.11 -8.83
CA MET A 94 4.59 4.50 -8.43
C MET A 94 4.39 6.01 -8.49
N THR A 95 5.32 6.79 -7.95
CA THR A 95 5.19 8.25 -7.87
C THR A 95 5.42 8.93 -9.23
N HIS A 96 6.41 8.51 -9.99
CA HIS A 96 6.82 9.20 -11.23
C HIS A 96 5.99 8.76 -12.45
N ASN A 97 5.58 7.49 -12.51
CA ASN A 97 4.93 6.94 -13.69
C ASN A 97 3.44 6.64 -13.49
N LEU A 98 3.01 6.36 -12.26
CA LEU A 98 1.61 5.97 -11.96
C LEU A 98 0.83 7.02 -11.18
N ASN A 99 1.47 8.13 -10.77
CA ASN A 99 0.88 9.15 -9.90
C ASN A 99 0.20 8.52 -8.65
N GLN A 100 0.91 7.57 -8.05
CA GLN A 100 0.41 6.73 -6.97
C GLN A 100 1.34 6.83 -5.76
N ASP A 101 0.74 6.88 -4.58
CA ASP A 101 1.46 7.01 -3.31
C ASP A 101 1.23 5.81 -2.37
N LEU A 102 2.04 5.74 -1.32
CA LEU A 102 1.95 4.78 -0.25
C LEU A 102 0.79 5.10 0.72
N GLY A 103 0.34 4.06 1.40
CA GLY A 103 -0.57 4.17 2.54
C GLY A 103 0.18 4.28 3.87
N GLY A 104 -0.56 4.46 4.96
CA GLY A 104 0.00 4.70 6.29
C GLY A 104 0.30 3.43 7.10
N SER A 105 1.37 3.46 7.91
CA SER A 105 1.64 2.46 8.95
C SER A 105 2.55 3.00 10.05
N GLY A 106 2.34 2.56 11.29
CA GLY A 106 3.12 3.06 12.43
C GLY A 106 2.24 3.89 13.36
N SER A 107 2.85 4.77 14.15
CA SER A 107 2.12 5.62 15.10
C SER A 107 1.66 6.92 14.45
N ASN A 108 0.81 6.81 13.45
CA ASN A 108 0.44 7.90 12.55
C ASN A 108 -1.01 7.80 12.06
N LEU A 109 -1.46 8.78 11.27
CA LEU A 109 -2.72 8.68 10.55
C LEU A 109 -2.62 7.50 9.57
N ARG A 110 -3.64 6.65 9.55
CA ARG A 110 -3.72 5.53 8.62
C ARG A 110 -4.57 5.92 7.42
N THR A 111 -4.39 5.19 6.33
CA THR A 111 -5.13 5.39 5.09
C THR A 111 -6.63 5.46 5.37
N PRO A 112 -7.28 6.62 5.15
CA PRO A 112 -8.72 6.74 5.28
C PRO A 112 -9.43 5.81 4.30
N SER A 113 -10.63 5.38 4.66
CA SER A 113 -11.50 4.61 3.77
C SER A 113 -12.97 4.95 3.99
N ASP A 114 -13.76 4.66 2.98
CA ASP A 114 -15.15 5.05 2.86
C ASP A 114 -16.02 3.90 2.34
N CYS A 115 -17.34 4.04 2.52
CA CYS A 115 -18.31 3.21 1.82
C CYS A 115 -18.55 3.74 0.40
N ILE A 116 -19.36 3.02 -0.38
CA ILE A 116 -19.69 3.34 -1.78
C ILE A 116 -20.34 4.73 -1.98
N GLY A 117 -20.84 5.33 -0.90
CA GLY A 117 -21.38 6.69 -0.91
C GLY A 117 -22.48 6.93 -1.96
N GLN A 118 -22.55 8.19 -2.41
CA GLN A 118 -23.49 8.63 -3.44
C GLN A 118 -23.18 8.04 -4.82
N ALA A 119 -22.02 7.39 -5.01
CA ALA A 119 -21.69 6.76 -6.29
C ALA A 119 -22.64 5.62 -6.65
N ARG A 120 -23.19 4.91 -5.65
CA ARG A 120 -24.15 3.81 -5.91
C ARG A 120 -25.05 3.45 -4.71
N CYS A 121 -25.34 4.39 -3.83
CA CYS A 121 -26.26 4.19 -2.72
C CYS A 121 -27.18 5.41 -2.56
N GLU A 122 -28.49 5.20 -2.68
CA GLU A 122 -29.55 6.19 -2.51
C GLU A 122 -29.73 6.66 -1.05
N TYR A 123 -29.07 5.98 -0.09
CA TYR A 123 -29.09 6.34 1.33
C TYR A 123 -27.89 7.18 1.78
N ALA A 124 -27.00 7.57 0.87
CA ALA A 124 -25.84 8.37 1.22
C ALA A 124 -26.23 9.83 1.53
N CYS A 125 -26.02 10.26 2.78
CA CYS A 125 -26.40 11.60 3.24
C CYS A 125 -25.39 12.71 2.88
N TYR A 126 -24.19 12.36 2.43
CA TYR A 126 -23.13 13.27 2.00
C TYR A 126 -22.16 12.55 1.07
N ASP A 127 -21.26 13.30 0.41
CA ASP A 127 -20.26 12.73 -0.49
C ASP A 127 -19.08 12.14 0.31
N THR A 128 -19.17 10.84 0.60
CA THR A 128 -18.14 10.11 1.36
C THR A 128 -16.82 10.05 0.61
N HIS A 129 -16.85 9.97 -0.72
CA HIS A 129 -15.65 9.91 -1.55
C HIS A 129 -14.89 11.23 -1.52
N ALA A 130 -15.60 12.35 -1.71
CA ALA A 130 -14.98 13.67 -1.65
C ALA A 130 -14.35 13.95 -0.29
N LEU A 131 -15.04 13.60 0.81
CA LEU A 131 -14.48 13.78 2.16
C LEU A 131 -13.26 12.88 2.40
N CYS A 132 -13.36 11.59 2.07
CA CYS A 132 -12.27 10.64 2.27
C CYS A 132 -11.02 11.09 1.49
N TYR A 133 -11.18 11.44 0.21
CA TYR A 133 -10.10 11.93 -0.63
C TYR A 133 -9.52 13.25 -0.09
N HIS A 134 -10.37 14.22 0.23
CA HIS A 134 -9.92 15.51 0.74
C HIS A 134 -9.09 15.38 2.02
N LEU A 135 -9.56 14.63 3.02
CA LEU A 135 -8.81 14.45 4.27
C LEU A 135 -7.53 13.63 4.07
N THR A 136 -7.53 12.70 3.11
CA THR A 136 -6.32 11.96 2.73
C THR A 136 -5.27 12.91 2.16
N GLN A 137 -5.66 13.87 1.33
CA GLN A 137 -4.75 14.85 0.74
C GLN A 137 -4.32 15.94 1.74
N GLU A 138 -5.24 16.42 2.57
CA GLU A 138 -4.97 17.48 3.56
C GLU A 138 -3.94 17.02 4.60
N TYR A 139 -4.05 15.77 5.08
CA TYR A 139 -3.23 15.24 6.16
C TYR A 139 -2.16 14.24 5.68
N GLN A 140 -1.55 14.53 4.52
CA GLN A 140 -0.46 13.69 3.97
C GLN A 140 0.74 13.61 4.91
N ASP A 141 1.11 14.70 5.57
CA ASP A 141 2.24 14.72 6.52
C ASP A 141 1.96 13.82 7.73
N GLU A 142 0.77 13.88 8.30
CA GLU A 142 0.35 13.03 9.42
C GLU A 142 0.19 11.56 9.04
N LEU A 143 -0.04 11.25 7.75
CA LEU A 143 -0.13 9.89 7.24
C LEU A 143 1.26 9.26 7.03
N HIS A 144 2.24 10.07 6.64
CA HIS A 144 3.58 9.62 6.27
C HIS A 144 4.65 9.82 7.35
N ARG A 145 4.35 10.47 8.48
CA ARG A 145 5.26 10.61 9.64
C ARG A 145 5.22 9.46 10.64
#